data_AF-A0A9W7D0Y2-F1
#
_entry.id   AF-A0A9W7D0Y2-F1
#
_cell.length_a   1.000
_cell.length_b   1.000
_cell.length_c   1.000
_cell.angle_alpha   90.00
_cell.angle_beta   90.00
_cell.angle_gamma   90.00
#
_symmetry.space_group_name_H-M   'P 1'
#
loop_
_entity.id
_entity.type
_entity.pdbx_description
1 polymer ?
#
loop_
_entity_poly.entity_id
_entity_poly.type
_entity_poly.pdbx_seq_one_letter_code
_entity_poly.pdbx_strand_id
1 'polypeptide(L)'
;MDSVRSLTRQTLRPDQIYVNVPEGPMKRHPERSYDETQIPAELEAFAPLVTVNRCVDDGPATKLLGALRLETDPSTLIITLDDDFEYPAELVASLAWEAVAKPDDALGVCGWGMLPLWQEVGVVPAYVPYFMRPHGRYVDILQACCGNAYRRGFFSDVEALADIPSICVTVDDVWIAGYLRTVEQRHSALVSKRLDPSDPQWKKEEARSSEHQMTLSSFNHEHQVHYKCVQALEEKFQRRWTRNFEE
;
A
#
# COMPACT_ATOMS: atom_id res chain seq x y z
N MET A 1 16.16 -6.63 -3.38
CA MET A 1 16.76 -6.02 -4.60
C MET A 1 16.02 -6.42 -5.87
N ASP A 2 15.49 -7.64 -5.94
CA ASP A 2 14.73 -8.11 -7.10
C ASP A 2 13.50 -7.23 -7.41
N SER A 3 12.92 -6.61 -6.38
CA SER A 3 11.82 -5.64 -6.46
C SER A 3 12.18 -4.45 -7.35
N VAL A 4 13.20 -3.65 -7.01
CA VAL A 4 13.64 -2.52 -7.84
C VAL A 4 14.03 -2.99 -9.25
N ARG A 5 14.76 -4.10 -9.37
CA ARG A 5 15.14 -4.66 -10.68
C ARG A 5 13.91 -4.99 -11.54
N SER A 6 12.87 -5.57 -10.97
CA SER A 6 11.61 -5.87 -11.67
C SER A 6 10.90 -4.59 -12.17
N LEU A 7 11.04 -3.48 -11.44
CA LEU A 7 10.47 -2.17 -11.81
C LEU A 7 11.25 -1.47 -12.91
N THR A 8 12.56 -1.67 -12.98
CA THR A 8 13.37 -1.16 -14.11
C THR A 8 13.05 -1.84 -15.45
N ARG A 9 12.32 -2.97 -15.42
CA ARG A 9 12.00 -3.83 -16.58
C ARG A 9 10.51 -3.78 -16.98
N GLN A 10 9.77 -2.77 -16.52
CA GLN A 10 8.36 -2.61 -16.84
C GLN A 10 8.17 -2.28 -18.33
N THR A 11 7.08 -2.79 -18.92
CA THR A 11 6.72 -2.58 -20.34
C THR A 11 6.35 -1.14 -20.61
N LEU A 12 5.68 -0.49 -19.65
CA LEU A 12 5.62 0.96 -19.53
C LEU A 12 6.63 1.39 -18.46
N ARG A 13 7.70 2.05 -18.88
CA ARG A 13 8.73 2.54 -17.97
C ARG A 13 8.17 3.71 -17.13
N PRO A 14 8.25 3.68 -15.79
CA PRO A 14 7.92 4.85 -14.98
C PRO A 14 8.93 5.98 -15.23
N ASP A 15 8.51 7.23 -15.04
CA ASP A 15 9.39 8.38 -15.16
C ASP A 15 10.46 8.39 -14.06
N GLN A 16 10.07 7.97 -12.86
CA GLN A 16 10.91 7.93 -11.68
C GLN A 16 10.53 6.76 -10.76
N ILE A 17 11.51 6.16 -10.09
CA ILE A 17 11.34 5.19 -9.01
C ILE A 17 11.95 5.79 -7.75
N TYR A 18 11.14 6.03 -6.73
CA TYR A 18 11.59 6.49 -5.42
C TYR A 18 11.79 5.30 -4.50
N VAL A 19 13.02 5.12 -4.02
CA VAL A 19 13.32 4.22 -2.90
C VAL A 19 13.36 5.09 -1.65
N ASN A 20 12.26 5.12 -0.92
CA ASN A 20 12.16 5.90 0.31
C ASN A 20 12.92 5.17 1.43
N VAL A 21 13.97 5.80 1.94
CA VAL A 21 14.76 5.28 3.05
C VAL A 21 14.72 6.35 4.14
N PRO A 22 14.02 6.10 5.27
CA PRO A 22 13.93 7.11 6.29
C PRO A 22 15.28 7.49 6.91
N GLU A 23 15.32 8.60 7.64
CA GLU A 23 16.47 9.04 8.44
C GLU A 23 16.28 8.73 9.92
N GLY A 24 17.39 8.49 10.64
CA GLY A 24 17.38 8.32 12.08
C GLY A 24 16.87 6.95 12.57
N PRO A 25 16.45 6.88 13.85
CA PRO A 25 15.99 5.63 14.49
C PRO A 25 14.75 5.05 13.81
N MET A 26 14.72 3.73 13.60
CA MET A 26 13.60 3.06 12.95
C MET A 26 12.38 3.02 13.91
N LYS A 27 11.19 3.44 13.45
CA LYS A 27 9.97 3.42 14.28
C LYS A 27 9.63 2.03 14.83
N ARG A 28 9.85 0.98 14.03
CA ARG A 28 9.55 -0.42 14.43
C ARG A 28 10.65 -1.04 15.30
N HIS A 29 11.89 -0.58 15.13
CA HIS A 29 13.08 -1.10 15.79
C HIS A 29 13.94 0.08 16.29
N PRO A 30 13.51 0.79 17.35
CA PRO A 30 14.16 2.04 17.80
C PRO A 30 15.62 1.85 18.22
N GLU A 31 16.04 0.61 18.47
CA GLU A 31 17.43 0.24 18.73
C GLU A 31 18.32 0.26 17.48
N ARG A 32 17.75 0.40 16.28
CA ARG A 32 18.45 0.47 14.99
C ARG A 32 18.24 1.84 14.35
N SER A 33 19.20 2.28 13.55
CA SER A 33 19.09 3.51 12.74
C SER A 33 19.20 3.22 11.25
N TYR A 34 18.39 3.92 10.45
CA TYR A 34 18.54 3.92 9.00
C TYR A 34 19.82 4.64 8.53
N ASP A 35 20.43 5.46 9.37
CA ASP A 35 21.69 6.15 9.06
C ASP A 35 22.89 5.18 9.09
N GLU A 36 22.74 4.07 9.81
CA GLU A 36 23.72 2.99 9.88
C GLU A 36 23.52 1.95 8.77
N THR A 37 22.41 2.05 8.02
CA THR A 37 22.09 1.13 6.95
C THR A 37 22.84 1.50 5.68
N GLN A 38 23.70 0.61 5.19
CA GLN A 38 24.39 0.82 3.92
C GLN A 38 23.39 0.74 2.76
N ILE A 39 23.27 1.84 2.02
CA ILE A 39 22.48 1.90 0.78
C ILE A 39 23.20 1.04 -0.28
N PRO A 40 22.55 0.05 -0.89
CA PRO A 40 23.20 -0.78 -1.89
C PRO A 40 23.66 0.02 -3.11
N ALA A 41 24.93 -0.12 -3.49
CA ALA A 41 25.51 0.60 -4.63
C ALA A 41 24.80 0.34 -5.97
N GLU A 42 24.08 -0.79 -6.09
CA GLU A 42 23.28 -1.05 -7.29
C GLU A 42 22.11 -0.07 -7.46
N LEU A 43 21.56 0.49 -6.38
CA LEU A 43 20.53 1.52 -6.49
C LEU A 43 21.08 2.77 -7.19
N GLU A 44 22.32 3.13 -6.90
CA GLU A 44 23.02 4.23 -7.58
C GLU A 44 23.26 3.91 -9.05
N ALA A 45 23.52 2.64 -9.39
CA ALA A 45 23.72 2.20 -10.77
C ALA A 45 22.45 2.32 -11.64
N PHE A 46 21.26 2.40 -11.05
CA PHE A 46 20.00 2.63 -11.76
C PHE A 46 19.64 4.11 -11.92
N ALA A 47 20.47 5.03 -11.45
CA ALA A 47 20.29 6.46 -11.72
C ALA A 47 20.31 6.75 -13.24
N PRO A 48 19.52 7.73 -13.73
CA PRO A 48 18.65 8.63 -12.96
C PRO A 48 17.26 8.05 -12.65
N LEU A 49 16.92 6.87 -13.20
CA LEU A 49 15.57 6.29 -13.06
C LEU A 49 15.21 5.97 -11.61
N VAL A 50 16.20 5.56 -10.81
CA VAL A 50 16.02 5.29 -9.38
C VAL A 50 16.64 6.42 -8.58
N THR A 51 15.86 6.98 -7.66
CA THR A 51 16.32 7.98 -6.69
C THR A 51 16.09 7.45 -5.29
N VAL A 52 17.15 7.45 -4.49
CA VAL A 52 17.05 7.17 -3.07
C VAL A 52 16.61 8.45 -2.38
N ASN A 53 15.42 8.43 -1.78
CA ASN A 53 14.84 9.55 -1.08
C ASN A 53 15.06 9.37 0.42
N ARG A 54 15.95 10.18 1.01
CA ARG A 54 16.13 10.25 2.46
C ARG A 54 15.01 11.08 3.06
N CYS A 55 14.18 10.46 3.91
CA CYS A 55 12.90 11.05 4.29
C CYS A 55 12.53 10.82 5.76
N VAL A 56 11.37 11.34 6.16
CA VAL A 56 10.76 11.04 7.46
C VAL A 56 10.27 9.60 7.48
N ASP A 57 10.41 8.92 8.63
CA ASP A 57 9.83 7.59 8.84
C ASP A 57 8.35 7.74 9.19
N ASP A 58 7.44 7.43 8.27
CA ASP A 58 5.99 7.36 8.51
C ASP A 58 5.51 5.91 8.74
N GLY A 59 6.43 4.99 9.06
CA GLY A 59 6.17 3.56 9.08
C GLY A 59 5.89 3.01 7.67
N PRO A 60 5.07 1.96 7.53
CA PRO A 60 4.69 1.39 6.23
C PRO A 60 4.16 2.43 5.21
N ALA A 61 3.43 3.45 5.67
CA ALA A 61 2.88 4.50 4.81
C ALA A 61 3.95 5.37 4.11
N THR A 62 5.22 5.28 4.53
CA THR A 62 6.37 5.97 3.92
C THR A 62 6.45 5.74 2.41
N LYS A 63 6.04 4.57 1.91
CA LYS A 63 6.01 4.27 0.46
C LYS A 63 5.17 5.27 -0.33
N LEU A 64 4.07 5.74 0.25
CA LEU A 64 3.19 6.75 -0.34
C LEU A 64 3.60 8.16 0.08
N LEU A 65 3.74 8.41 1.39
CA LEU A 65 4.00 9.74 1.93
C LEU A 65 5.33 10.32 1.48
N GLY A 66 6.35 9.49 1.27
CA GLY A 66 7.63 9.91 0.69
C GLY A 66 7.45 10.48 -0.73
N ALA A 67 6.64 9.82 -1.57
CA ALA A 67 6.36 10.29 -2.93
C ALA A 67 5.45 11.53 -2.94
N LEU A 68 4.44 11.60 -2.07
CA LEU A 68 3.52 12.75 -1.99
C LEU A 68 4.21 14.07 -1.58
N ARG A 69 5.34 13.99 -0.87
CA ARG A 69 6.16 15.15 -0.50
C ARG A 69 7.12 15.61 -1.60
N LEU A 70 7.40 14.76 -2.60
CA LEU A 70 8.25 15.10 -3.75
C LEU A 70 7.41 15.56 -4.96
N GLU A 71 6.32 14.85 -5.23
CA GLU A 71 5.45 15.11 -6.37
C GLU A 71 4.41 16.18 -6.04
N THR A 72 4.26 17.16 -6.94
CA THR A 72 3.36 18.31 -6.74
C THR A 72 2.30 18.45 -7.83
N ASP A 73 2.52 17.88 -9.01
CA ASP A 73 1.52 17.89 -10.08
C ASP A 73 0.34 16.99 -9.69
N PRO A 74 -0.90 17.51 -9.60
CA PRO A 74 -2.06 16.73 -9.18
C PRO A 74 -2.40 15.58 -10.14
N SER A 75 -1.94 15.63 -11.38
CA SER A 75 -2.18 14.61 -12.40
C SER A 75 -1.20 13.43 -12.32
N THR A 76 -0.07 13.57 -11.62
CA THR A 76 0.94 12.52 -11.45
C THR A 76 0.31 11.24 -10.91
N LEU A 77 0.56 10.12 -11.58
CA LEU A 77 0.16 8.80 -11.12
C LEU A 77 1.27 8.22 -10.25
N ILE A 78 0.98 8.00 -8.98
CA ILE A 78 1.89 7.40 -8.00
C ILE A 78 1.49 5.95 -7.82
N ILE A 79 2.42 5.02 -8.07
CA ILE A 79 2.25 3.59 -7.83
C ILE A 79 3.10 3.19 -6.62
N THR A 80 2.48 2.69 -5.57
CA THR A 80 3.17 2.22 -4.36
C THR A 80 3.33 0.71 -4.37
N LEU A 81 4.49 0.26 -3.90
CA LEU A 81 4.93 -1.13 -3.96
C LEU A 81 5.79 -1.42 -2.72
N ASP A 82 5.90 -2.71 -2.38
CA ASP A 82 6.76 -3.20 -1.30
C ASP A 82 8.13 -3.61 -1.87
N ASP A 83 9.15 -3.60 -1.01
CA ASP A 83 10.54 -3.86 -1.38
C ASP A 83 10.92 -5.35 -1.30
N ASP A 84 9.98 -6.23 -0.98
CA ASP A 84 10.18 -7.67 -0.74
C ASP A 84 9.45 -8.58 -1.75
N PHE A 85 9.07 -8.05 -2.91
CA PHE A 85 8.36 -8.76 -3.98
C PHE A 85 8.95 -8.54 -5.38
N GLU A 86 8.81 -9.54 -6.25
CA GLU A 86 9.07 -9.39 -7.68
C GLU A 86 7.79 -9.10 -8.45
N TYR A 87 7.75 -7.96 -9.15
CA TYR A 87 6.54 -7.49 -9.83
C TYR A 87 6.51 -7.87 -11.32
N PRO A 88 5.33 -8.25 -11.86
CA PRO A 88 5.16 -8.51 -13.29
C PRO A 88 5.52 -7.29 -14.14
N ALA A 89 6.12 -7.51 -15.32
CA ALA A 89 6.55 -6.44 -16.22
C ALA A 89 5.40 -5.56 -16.74
N GLU A 90 4.16 -6.07 -16.72
CA GLU A 90 2.96 -5.37 -17.21
C GLU A 90 2.25 -4.55 -16.12
N LEU A 91 2.76 -4.53 -14.89
CA LEU A 91 2.07 -3.91 -13.75
C LEU A 91 1.85 -2.42 -13.96
N VAL A 92 2.91 -1.67 -14.23
CA VAL A 92 2.85 -0.21 -14.43
C VAL A 92 1.96 0.14 -15.62
N ALA A 93 2.14 -0.55 -16.75
CA ALA A 93 1.32 -0.34 -17.94
C ALA A 93 -0.18 -0.57 -17.67
N SER A 94 -0.51 -1.62 -16.90
CA SER A 94 -1.89 -1.98 -16.61
C SER A 94 -2.56 -1.02 -15.64
N LEU A 95 -1.87 -0.59 -14.59
CA LEU A 95 -2.39 0.42 -13.65
C LEU A 95 -2.53 1.79 -14.32
N ALA A 96 -1.56 2.20 -15.15
CA ALA A 96 -1.63 3.45 -15.89
C ALA A 96 -2.81 3.47 -16.87
N TRP A 97 -3.04 2.37 -17.60
CA TRP A 97 -4.17 2.26 -18.51
C TRP A 97 -5.51 2.34 -17.77
N GLU A 98 -5.65 1.63 -16.66
CA GLU A 98 -6.87 1.67 -15.84
C GLU A 98 -7.09 3.06 -15.22
N ALA A 99 -6.03 3.79 -14.86
CA ALA A 99 -6.11 5.17 -14.34
C ALA A 99 -6.58 6.19 -15.39
N VAL A 100 -6.41 5.89 -16.69
CA VAL A 100 -7.02 6.68 -17.77
C VAL A 100 -8.52 6.40 -17.84
N ALA A 101 -8.93 5.15 -17.70
CA ALA A 101 -10.34 4.74 -17.77
C ALA A 101 -11.15 5.14 -16.52
N LYS A 102 -10.52 5.16 -15.35
CA LYS A 102 -11.12 5.50 -14.06
C LYS A 102 -10.31 6.63 -13.40
N PRO A 103 -10.38 7.87 -13.93
CA PRO A 103 -9.49 8.96 -13.50
C PRO A 103 -9.71 9.42 -12.07
N ASP A 104 -10.86 9.09 -11.47
CA ASP A 104 -11.27 9.51 -10.13
C ASP A 104 -11.13 8.42 -9.06
N ASP A 105 -10.73 7.20 -9.45
CA ASP A 105 -10.63 6.05 -8.53
C ASP A 105 -9.17 5.74 -8.18
N ALA A 106 -8.94 5.32 -6.94
CA ALA A 106 -7.73 4.62 -6.57
C ALA A 106 -7.80 3.18 -7.11
N LEU A 107 -6.68 2.68 -7.64
CA LEU A 107 -6.64 1.39 -8.33
C LEU A 107 -5.66 0.45 -7.65
N GLY A 108 -5.97 -0.85 -7.65
CA GLY A 108 -5.02 -1.83 -7.13
C GLY A 108 -5.20 -3.21 -7.75
N VAL A 109 -4.22 -4.06 -7.51
CA VAL A 109 -4.25 -5.46 -7.98
C VAL A 109 -4.95 -6.37 -6.98
N CYS A 110 -4.78 -6.14 -5.68
CA CYS A 110 -5.39 -6.93 -4.61
C CYS A 110 -6.19 -6.04 -3.67
N GLY A 111 -7.21 -6.61 -3.05
CA GLY A 111 -8.08 -5.86 -2.16
C GLY A 111 -9.25 -6.68 -1.65
N TRP A 112 -9.96 -6.09 -0.71
CA TRP A 112 -11.01 -6.75 0.03
C TRP A 112 -12.12 -5.78 0.40
N GLY A 113 -13.33 -6.33 0.49
CA GLY A 113 -14.50 -5.61 0.98
C GLY A 113 -14.69 -5.84 2.47
N MET A 114 -15.21 -4.83 3.15
CA MET A 114 -15.69 -4.92 4.53
C MET A 114 -17.08 -5.53 4.53
N LEU A 115 -17.23 -6.76 5.03
CA LEU A 115 -18.57 -7.35 5.21
C LEU A 115 -19.13 -7.05 6.60
N PRO A 116 -20.39 -6.57 6.69
CA PRO A 116 -21.04 -6.39 7.97
C PRO A 116 -21.40 -7.77 8.55
N LEU A 117 -21.00 -8.04 9.79
CA LEU A 117 -21.50 -9.19 10.56
C LEU A 117 -22.45 -8.74 11.66
N TRP A 118 -23.43 -9.59 11.93
CA TRP A 118 -24.56 -9.29 12.82
C TRP A 118 -24.19 -9.53 14.30
N GLN A 119 -23.00 -10.08 14.55
CA GLN A 119 -22.44 -10.34 15.87
C GLN A 119 -21.39 -9.29 16.20
N GLU A 120 -21.03 -9.14 17.49
CA GLU A 120 -20.05 -8.17 18.04
C GLU A 120 -18.61 -8.30 17.49
N VAL A 121 -18.41 -9.03 16.41
CA VAL A 121 -17.13 -9.28 15.74
C VAL A 121 -16.73 -8.12 14.81
N GLY A 122 -17.60 -7.13 14.62
CA GLY A 122 -17.33 -5.94 13.81
C GLY A 122 -17.37 -6.24 12.30
N VAL A 123 -16.26 -5.94 11.61
CA VAL A 123 -16.11 -6.08 10.15
C VAL A 123 -15.21 -7.28 9.83
N VAL A 124 -15.64 -8.14 8.91
CA VAL A 124 -14.80 -9.23 8.39
C VAL A 124 -14.29 -8.91 6.99
N PRO A 125 -12.98 -9.09 6.73
CA PRO A 125 -12.43 -8.90 5.40
C PRO A 125 -12.91 -10.00 4.43
N ALA A 126 -13.48 -9.58 3.30
CA ALA A 126 -13.81 -10.46 2.18
C ALA A 126 -12.88 -10.17 1.00
N TYR A 127 -11.84 -11.00 0.88
CA TYR A 127 -10.88 -10.90 -0.21
C TYR A 127 -11.53 -11.23 -1.56
N VAL A 128 -11.23 -10.42 -2.56
CA VAL A 128 -11.77 -10.59 -3.92
C VAL A 128 -10.73 -11.28 -4.80
N PRO A 129 -10.85 -12.58 -5.08
CA PRO A 129 -9.91 -13.29 -5.94
C PRO A 129 -10.05 -12.84 -7.40
N TYR A 130 -8.99 -13.05 -8.20
CA TYR A 130 -8.91 -12.56 -9.58
C TYR A 130 -10.09 -13.01 -10.47
N PHE A 131 -10.59 -14.23 -10.30
CA PHE A 131 -11.69 -14.78 -11.11
C PHE A 131 -13.06 -14.15 -10.77
N MET A 132 -13.19 -13.42 -9.65
CA MET A 132 -14.41 -12.70 -9.23
C MET A 132 -14.42 -11.24 -9.68
N ARG A 133 -13.43 -10.82 -10.48
CA ARG A 133 -13.27 -9.44 -10.97
C ARG A 133 -12.91 -9.37 -12.47
N PRO A 134 -13.62 -10.07 -13.39
CA PRO A 134 -13.27 -10.11 -14.81
C PRO A 134 -13.28 -8.74 -15.51
N HIS A 135 -13.99 -7.75 -14.94
CA HIS A 135 -14.05 -6.36 -15.44
C HIS A 135 -13.54 -5.36 -14.38
N GLY A 136 -12.75 -5.84 -13.42
CA GLY A 136 -12.45 -5.12 -12.20
C GLY A 136 -13.60 -5.19 -11.18
N ARG A 137 -13.39 -4.60 -10.00
CA ARG A 137 -14.39 -4.59 -8.92
C ARG A 137 -14.11 -3.51 -7.89
N TYR A 138 -15.11 -2.75 -7.48
CA TYR A 138 -14.99 -1.86 -6.32
C TYR A 138 -14.80 -2.66 -5.02
N VAL A 139 -13.86 -2.20 -4.20
CA VAL A 139 -13.52 -2.76 -2.89
C VAL A 139 -13.33 -1.63 -1.89
N ASP A 140 -13.45 -1.94 -0.61
CA ASP A 140 -13.25 -0.90 0.41
C ASP A 140 -11.77 -0.61 0.59
N ILE A 141 -10.91 -1.63 0.53
CA ILE A 141 -9.48 -1.53 0.84
C ILE A 141 -8.65 -2.21 -0.24
N LEU A 142 -7.60 -1.51 -0.69
CA LEU A 142 -6.59 -2.01 -1.62
C LEU A 142 -5.36 -2.48 -0.84
N GLN A 143 -4.89 -3.70 -1.09
CA GLN A 143 -3.73 -4.26 -0.40
C GLN A 143 -2.43 -3.75 -1.02
N ALA A 144 -1.60 -3.09 -0.21
CA ALA A 144 -0.36 -2.45 -0.65
C ALA A 144 0.63 -3.42 -1.33
N CYS A 145 0.68 -4.69 -0.90
CA CYS A 145 1.67 -5.66 -1.37
C CYS A 145 1.60 -5.94 -2.88
N CYS A 146 0.40 -5.88 -3.49
CA CYS A 146 0.23 -6.20 -4.91
C CYS A 146 0.39 -4.99 -5.84
N GLY A 147 0.56 -3.79 -5.31
CA GLY A 147 0.66 -2.55 -6.06
C GLY A 147 -0.66 -1.80 -6.15
N ASN A 148 -0.61 -0.54 -5.70
CA ASN A 148 -1.73 0.39 -5.73
C ASN A 148 -1.35 1.67 -6.46
N ALA A 149 -2.26 2.23 -7.23
CA ALA A 149 -2.08 3.46 -7.99
C ALA A 149 -3.07 4.54 -7.55
N TYR A 150 -2.53 5.76 -7.39
CA TYR A 150 -3.26 6.93 -6.93
C TYR A 150 -2.84 8.14 -7.76
N ARG A 151 -3.75 9.08 -8.02
CA ARG A 151 -3.32 10.40 -8.49
C ARG A 151 -2.81 11.21 -7.31
N ARG A 152 -1.74 11.97 -7.51
CA ARG A 152 -1.22 12.90 -6.50
C ARG A 152 -2.31 13.85 -6.00
N GLY A 153 -3.18 14.32 -6.89
CA GLY A 153 -4.29 15.22 -6.56
C GLY A 153 -5.41 14.61 -5.71
N PHE A 154 -5.37 13.30 -5.42
CA PHE A 154 -6.31 12.68 -4.47
C PHE A 154 -5.98 13.00 -3.02
N PHE A 155 -4.82 13.59 -2.72
CA PHE A 155 -4.37 13.88 -1.36
C PHE A 155 -4.21 15.39 -1.19
N SER A 156 -5.28 16.05 -0.74
CA SER A 156 -5.34 17.49 -0.55
C SER A 156 -4.56 17.97 0.67
N ASP A 157 -4.53 17.17 1.74
CA ASP A 157 -3.81 17.44 2.99
C ASP A 157 -2.90 16.27 3.37
N VAL A 158 -1.64 16.34 2.91
CA VAL A 158 -0.62 15.30 3.15
C VAL A 158 -0.26 15.20 4.62
N GLU A 159 -0.30 16.30 5.37
CA GLU A 159 0.04 16.31 6.80
C GLU A 159 -1.05 15.63 7.62
N ALA A 160 -2.33 15.87 7.29
CA ALA A 160 -3.44 15.15 7.91
C ALA A 160 -3.40 13.64 7.61
N LEU A 161 -2.95 13.24 6.42
CA LEU A 161 -2.71 11.83 6.07
C LEU A 161 -1.52 11.25 6.84
N ALA A 162 -0.45 12.03 7.05
CA ALA A 162 0.77 11.61 7.75
C ALA A 162 0.60 11.49 9.28
N ASP A 163 -0.41 12.14 9.86
CA ASP A 163 -0.75 12.03 11.28
C ASP A 163 -1.52 10.73 11.59
N ILE A 164 -0.83 9.60 11.39
CA ILE A 164 -1.38 8.23 11.50
C ILE A 164 -1.54 7.84 12.98
N PRO A 165 -2.74 7.49 13.45
CA PRO A 165 -2.93 6.95 14.79
C PRO A 165 -2.10 5.70 15.03
N SER A 166 -1.56 5.51 16.25
CA SER A 166 -0.67 4.38 16.57
C SER A 166 -1.28 3.01 16.25
N ILE A 167 -2.60 2.85 16.40
CA ILE A 167 -3.33 1.61 16.09
C ILE A 167 -3.40 1.30 14.58
N CYS A 168 -3.18 2.31 13.72
CA CYS A 168 -3.23 2.20 12.27
C CYS A 168 -1.86 2.01 11.62
N VAL A 169 -0.76 2.20 12.35
CA VAL A 169 0.60 2.25 11.77
C VAL A 169 0.95 0.98 10.99
N THR A 170 0.54 -0.19 11.46
CA THR A 170 0.85 -1.47 10.79
C THR A 170 -0.20 -1.90 9.75
N VAL A 171 -1.22 -1.07 9.54
CA VAL A 171 -2.36 -1.32 8.63
C VAL A 171 -2.59 -0.06 7.79
N ASP A 172 -1.51 0.43 7.19
CA ASP A 172 -1.48 1.64 6.39
C ASP A 172 -2.43 1.56 5.19
N ASP A 173 -2.66 0.37 4.63
CA ASP A 173 -3.65 0.13 3.59
C ASP A 173 -5.07 0.49 4.03
N VAL A 174 -5.48 0.12 5.25
CA VAL A 174 -6.77 0.49 5.84
C VAL A 174 -6.83 2.00 6.08
N TRP A 175 -5.78 2.59 6.62
CA TRP A 175 -5.70 4.03 6.89
C TRP A 175 -5.81 4.86 5.61
N ILE A 176 -5.03 4.52 4.58
CA ILE A 176 -5.03 5.21 3.28
C ILE A 176 -6.39 5.06 2.60
N ALA A 177 -6.94 3.85 2.56
CA ALA A 177 -8.24 3.59 1.95
C ALA A 177 -9.36 4.37 2.65
N GLY A 178 -9.35 4.40 3.98
CA GLY A 178 -10.32 5.16 4.75
C GLY A 178 -10.16 6.67 4.56
N TYR A 179 -8.94 7.18 4.48
CA TYR A 179 -8.70 8.61 4.24
C TYR A 179 -9.25 9.02 2.87
N LEU A 180 -8.89 8.26 1.83
CA LEU A 180 -9.38 8.46 0.47
C LEU A 180 -10.91 8.46 0.43
N ARG A 181 -11.55 7.52 1.12
CA ARG A 181 -13.00 7.39 1.09
C ARG A 181 -13.73 8.45 1.91
N THR A 182 -13.25 8.76 3.12
CA THR A 182 -13.97 9.62 4.08
C THR A 182 -13.67 11.10 3.96
N VAL A 183 -12.42 11.42 3.61
CA VAL A 183 -11.94 12.80 3.49
C VAL A 183 -12.06 13.24 2.04
N GLU A 184 -11.52 12.43 1.11
CA GLU A 184 -11.33 12.80 -0.30
C GLU A 184 -12.44 12.32 -1.23
N GLN A 185 -13.38 11.52 -0.70
CA GLN A 185 -14.53 10.96 -1.43
C GLN A 185 -14.12 10.17 -2.68
N ARG A 186 -13.00 9.45 -2.60
CA ARG A 186 -12.47 8.59 -3.67
C ARG A 186 -12.84 7.13 -3.43
N HIS A 187 -13.14 6.42 -4.50
CA HIS A 187 -13.40 4.98 -4.45
C HIS A 187 -12.12 4.18 -4.68
N SER A 188 -12.13 2.93 -4.22
CA SER A 188 -11.06 1.96 -4.46
C SER A 188 -11.57 0.86 -5.40
N ALA A 189 -10.82 0.57 -6.45
CA ALA A 189 -11.20 -0.42 -7.44
C ALA A 189 -10.04 -1.36 -7.81
N LEU A 190 -10.38 -2.64 -7.92
CA LEU A 190 -9.47 -3.66 -8.42
C LEU A 190 -9.46 -3.70 -9.93
N VAL A 191 -8.27 -3.90 -10.50
CA VAL A 191 -8.10 -4.18 -11.92
C VAL A 191 -8.48 -5.63 -12.25
N SER A 192 -8.86 -5.87 -13.50
CA SER A 192 -9.25 -7.21 -13.98
C SER A 192 -8.07 -8.16 -14.14
N LYS A 193 -6.89 -7.63 -14.48
CA LYS A 193 -5.71 -8.42 -14.77
C LYS A 193 -5.18 -9.12 -13.52
N ARG A 194 -4.68 -10.34 -13.72
CA ARG A 194 -3.94 -11.09 -12.71
C ARG A 194 -2.48 -10.63 -12.73
N LEU A 195 -2.09 -9.85 -11.72
CA LEU A 195 -0.78 -9.20 -11.62
C LEU A 195 -0.17 -9.40 -10.23
N ASP A 196 -0.57 -10.47 -9.53
CA ASP A 196 -0.04 -10.80 -8.22
C ASP A 196 1.50 -10.91 -8.28
N PRO A 197 2.23 -10.26 -7.36
CA PRO A 197 3.67 -10.38 -7.32
C PRO A 197 4.11 -11.80 -6.93
N SER A 198 5.35 -12.12 -7.24
CA SER A 198 5.98 -13.38 -6.83
C SER A 198 6.90 -13.16 -5.65
N ASP A 199 6.90 -14.10 -4.70
CA ASP A 199 7.88 -14.10 -3.63
C ASP A 199 9.29 -14.35 -4.19
N PRO A 200 10.29 -13.53 -3.81
CA PRO A 200 11.67 -13.79 -4.15
C PRO A 200 12.17 -15.06 -3.46
N GLN A 201 13.28 -15.61 -3.95
CA GLN A 201 13.80 -16.91 -3.47
C GLN A 201 14.08 -16.91 -1.96
N TRP A 202 14.70 -15.86 -1.42
CA TRP A 202 15.04 -15.77 0.00
C TRP A 202 13.80 -15.82 0.91
N LYS A 203 12.68 -15.21 0.50
CA LYS A 203 11.42 -15.21 1.25
C LYS A 203 10.78 -16.60 1.27
N LYS A 204 10.87 -17.33 0.16
CA LYS A 204 10.45 -18.75 0.08
C LYS A 204 11.28 -19.66 0.99
N GLU A 205 12.56 -19.36 1.17
CA GLU A 205 13.47 -20.09 2.05
C GLU A 205 13.18 -19.75 3.52
N GLU A 206 12.99 -18.48 3.85
CA GLU A 206 12.63 -18.01 5.19
C GLU A 206 11.29 -18.60 5.66
N ALA A 207 10.28 -18.66 4.79
CA ALA A 207 8.98 -19.25 5.10
C ALA A 207 9.04 -20.75 5.46
N ARG A 208 10.15 -21.44 5.14
CA ARG A 208 10.39 -22.84 5.51
C ARG A 208 11.14 -22.99 6.84
N SER A 209 11.65 -21.89 7.42
CA SER A 209 12.37 -21.88 8.69
C SER A 209 11.44 -22.18 9.88
N SER A 210 11.93 -22.97 10.84
CA SER A 210 11.21 -23.24 12.09
C SER A 210 11.06 -22.02 13.00
N GLU A 211 11.89 -20.98 12.80
CA GLU A 211 11.86 -19.74 13.59
C GLU A 211 10.60 -18.89 13.34
N HIS A 212 9.89 -19.14 12.23
CA HIS A 212 8.65 -18.44 11.85
C HIS A 212 7.43 -19.36 11.85
N GLN A 213 7.44 -20.45 12.63
CA GLN A 213 6.26 -21.32 12.74
C GLN A 213 5.05 -20.56 13.26
N MET A 214 4.05 -20.42 12.40
CA MET A 214 2.76 -19.83 12.75
C MET A 214 2.07 -20.68 13.81
N THR A 215 1.65 -20.05 14.88
CA THR A 215 0.85 -20.68 15.94
C THR A 215 -0.60 -20.27 15.77
N LEU A 216 -1.56 -21.13 16.15
CA LEU A 216 -2.96 -20.72 16.12
C LEU A 216 -3.23 -19.54 17.07
N SER A 217 -2.44 -19.39 18.13
CA SER A 217 -2.54 -18.24 19.04
C SER A 217 -2.14 -16.91 18.40
N SER A 218 -1.29 -16.89 17.36
CA SER A 218 -1.01 -15.67 16.60
C SER A 218 -2.19 -15.20 15.73
N PHE A 219 -3.23 -16.02 15.58
CA PHE A 219 -4.50 -15.67 14.92
C PHE A 219 -5.60 -15.26 15.90
N ASN A 220 -5.30 -15.19 17.20
CA ASN A 220 -6.27 -14.72 18.18
C ASN A 220 -6.68 -13.29 17.80
N HIS A 221 -7.99 -13.08 17.61
CA HIS A 221 -8.56 -11.81 17.17
C HIS A 221 -8.53 -10.72 18.26
N GLU A 222 -7.82 -10.93 19.37
CA GLU A 222 -7.80 -10.07 20.57
C GLU A 222 -7.51 -8.60 20.24
N HIS A 223 -6.85 -8.33 19.12
CA HIS A 223 -6.49 -6.97 18.75
C HIS A 223 -7.38 -6.32 17.67
N GLN A 224 -8.12 -7.10 16.85
CA GLN A 224 -8.97 -6.62 15.73
C GLN A 224 -8.43 -5.34 15.04
N VAL A 225 -7.14 -5.33 14.69
CA VAL A 225 -6.42 -4.09 14.35
C VAL A 225 -7.04 -3.32 13.18
N HIS A 226 -7.51 -4.01 12.13
CA HIS A 226 -8.21 -3.37 11.01
C HIS A 226 -9.46 -2.62 11.48
N TYR A 227 -10.29 -3.26 12.30
CA TYR A 227 -11.53 -2.66 12.81
C TYR A 227 -11.25 -1.46 13.73
N LYS A 228 -10.27 -1.59 14.63
CA LYS A 228 -9.86 -0.46 15.48
C LYS A 228 -9.27 0.69 14.68
N CYS A 229 -8.57 0.42 13.59
CA CYS A 229 -8.11 1.47 12.69
C CYS A 229 -9.27 2.18 11.98
N VAL A 230 -10.29 1.45 11.52
CA VAL A 230 -11.52 2.06 10.98
C VAL A 230 -12.17 2.98 12.02
N GLN A 231 -12.32 2.53 13.27
CA GLN A 231 -12.88 3.36 14.34
C GLN A 231 -12.05 4.62 14.62
N ALA A 232 -10.71 4.46 14.71
CA ALA A 232 -9.81 5.58 14.94
C ALA A 232 -9.86 6.62 13.80
N LEU A 233 -10.05 6.16 12.56
CA LEU A 233 -10.21 7.02 11.40
C LEU A 233 -11.53 7.79 11.43
N GLU A 234 -12.65 7.09 11.70
CA GLU A 234 -13.97 7.73 11.80
C GLU A 234 -14.02 8.75 12.95
N GLU A 235 -13.40 8.42 14.09
CA GLU A 235 -13.24 9.32 15.24
C GLU A 235 -12.36 10.53 14.88
N LYS A 236 -11.21 10.31 14.24
CA LYS A 236 -10.28 11.40 13.91
C LYS A 236 -10.90 12.44 12.96
N PHE A 237 -11.60 11.98 11.92
CA PHE A 237 -12.18 12.89 10.92
C PHE A 237 -13.65 13.25 11.19
N GLN A 238 -14.24 12.73 12.28
CA GLN A 238 -15.64 12.95 12.66
C GLN A 238 -16.60 12.63 11.50
N ARG A 239 -16.29 11.59 10.74
CA ARG A 239 -17.04 11.15 9.55
C ARG A 239 -17.08 9.63 9.50
N ARG A 240 -18.26 9.08 9.24
CA ARG A 240 -18.44 7.64 9.03
C ARG A 240 -17.85 7.23 7.68
N TRP A 241 -17.13 6.12 7.65
CA TRP A 241 -16.68 5.49 6.42
C TRP A 241 -17.83 4.76 5.74
N THR A 242 -18.45 5.37 4.73
CA THR A 242 -19.47 4.69 3.92
C THR A 242 -18.83 3.54 3.14
N ARG A 243 -19.26 2.32 3.44
CA ARG A 243 -18.73 1.09 2.83
C ARG A 243 -19.38 0.86 1.47
N ASN A 244 -18.70 0.15 0.57
CA ASN A 244 -19.18 -0.05 -0.80
C ASN A 244 -20.48 -0.85 -0.90
N PHE A 245 -20.81 -1.68 0.10
CA PHE A 245 -22.09 -2.40 0.13
C PHE A 245 -23.28 -1.52 0.58
N GLU A 246 -23.00 -0.29 1.03
CA GLU A 246 -23.99 0.68 1.50
C GLU A 246 -24.39 1.69 0.42
N GLU A 247 -23.69 1.69 -0.72
CA GLU A 247 -24.01 2.45 -1.95
C GLU A 247 -24.84 1.61 -2.94
#